data_AF-A0A7R9UL18-F1
#
_entry.id   AF-A0A7R9UL18-F1
#
_cell.length_a   1.000
_cell.length_b   1.000
_cell.length_c   1.000
_cell.angle_alpha   90.00
_cell.angle_beta   90.00
_cell.angle_gamma   90.00
#
_symmetry.space_group_name_H-M   'P 1'
#
loop_
_entity.id
_entity.type
_entity.pdbx_description
1 polymer ?
#
loop_
_entity_poly.entity_id
_entity_poly.type
_entity_poly.pdbx_seq_one_letter_code
_entity_poly.pdbx_strand_id
1 'polypeptide(L)'
;ATLGGSPLQPAQLSAAKRALSLLLGSHAFMYGTSRVRDARGAVSDARATPLFCAVPSRAFFPRGFLWDDGFHQLVVARFDAPLAADVLLHWAALVQPDGWLAREQILGDEARARVPTE
;
A
#
# COMPACT_ATOMS: atom_id res chain seq x y z
N ALA A 1 -16.33 4.29 21.79
CA ALA A 1 -15.26 5.06 21.13
C ALA A 1 -15.43 6.53 21.47
N THR A 2 -14.33 7.23 21.75
CA THR A 2 -14.32 8.64 22.12
C THR A 2 -13.42 9.44 21.19
N LEU A 3 -13.68 10.74 21.04
CA LEU A 3 -12.82 11.70 20.35
C LEU A 3 -12.60 12.87 21.31
N GLY A 4 -11.34 13.13 21.69
CA GLY A 4 -11.02 14.15 22.70
C GLY A 4 -11.62 13.84 24.09
N GLY A 5 -11.84 12.57 24.42
CA GLY A 5 -12.47 12.15 25.68
C GLY A 5 -14.00 12.14 25.68
N SER A 6 -14.66 12.71 24.68
CA SER A 6 -16.12 12.70 24.56
C SER A 6 -16.62 11.52 23.71
N PRO A 7 -17.80 10.94 24.01
CA PRO A 7 -18.42 9.92 23.15
C PRO A 7 -18.63 10.41 21.72
N LEU A 8 -18.39 9.52 20.75
CA LEU A 8 -18.68 9.84 19.34
C LEU A 8 -20.17 10.04 19.11
N GLN A 9 -20.51 11.12 18.42
CA GLN A 9 -21.86 11.37 17.91
C GLN A 9 -22.21 10.41 16.76
N PRO A 10 -23.50 10.14 16.49
CA PRO A 10 -23.91 9.21 15.43
C PRO A 10 -23.30 9.52 14.06
N ALA A 11 -23.23 10.80 13.69
CA ALA A 11 -22.60 11.23 12.43
C ALA A 11 -21.09 10.93 12.39
N GLN A 12 -20.38 11.13 13.50
CA GLN A 12 -18.95 10.83 13.61
C GLN A 12 -18.69 9.33 13.54
N LEU A 13 -19.52 8.52 14.21
CA LEU A 13 -19.44 7.07 14.12
C LEU A 13 -19.69 6.58 12.69
N SER A 14 -20.67 7.18 12.01
CA SER A 14 -20.99 6.88 10.60
C SER A 14 -19.82 7.22 9.67
N ALA A 15 -19.18 8.37 9.86
CA ALA A 15 -18.00 8.79 9.11
C ALA A 15 -16.80 7.87 9.36
N ALA A 16 -16.52 7.53 10.63
CA ALA A 16 -15.44 6.62 10.99
C ALA A 16 -15.61 5.23 10.38
N LYS A 17 -16.84 4.68 10.40
CA LYS A 17 -17.17 3.42 9.73
C LYS A 17 -16.87 3.49 8.23
N ARG A 18 -17.32 4.54 7.55
CA ARG A 18 -17.03 4.73 6.11
C ARG A 18 -15.54 4.84 5.82
N ALA A 19 -14.81 5.63 6.61
CA ALA A 19 -13.37 5.82 6.42
C ALA A 19 -12.61 4.49 6.55
N LEU A 20 -12.90 3.71 7.59
CA LEU A 20 -12.32 2.38 7.77
C LEU A 20 -12.71 1.43 6.64
N SER A 21 -13.99 1.39 6.25
CA SER A 21 -14.45 0.53 5.15
C SER A 21 -13.79 0.88 3.81
N LEU A 22 -13.58 2.18 3.53
CA LEU A 22 -12.87 2.62 2.33
C LEU A 22 -11.40 2.21 2.35
N LEU A 23 -10.73 2.33 3.52
CA LEU A 23 -9.35 1.87 3.70
C LEU A 23 -9.24 0.36 3.51
N LEU A 24 -10.09 -0.43 4.17
CA LEU A 24 -10.10 -1.89 4.02
C LEU A 24 -10.38 -2.28 2.56
N GLY A 25 -11.36 -1.64 1.92
CA GLY A 25 -11.70 -1.86 0.51
C GLY A 25 -10.67 -1.30 -0.49
N SER A 26 -9.60 -0.67 -0.03
CA SER A 26 -8.47 -0.26 -0.87
C SER A 26 -7.36 -1.31 -0.96
N HIS A 27 -7.44 -2.40 -0.16
CA HIS A 27 -6.45 -3.47 -0.28
C HIS A 27 -6.53 -4.13 -1.64
N ALA A 28 -5.37 -4.34 -2.25
CA ALA A 28 -5.23 -4.95 -3.55
C ALA A 28 -4.10 -5.98 -3.52
N PHE A 29 -4.28 -7.05 -4.29
CA PHE A 29 -3.22 -7.98 -4.63
C PHE A 29 -2.69 -7.65 -6.02
N MET A 30 -1.39 -7.41 -6.12
CA MET A 30 -0.71 -7.08 -7.37
C MET A 30 0.39 -8.09 -7.62
N TYR A 31 0.66 -8.41 -8.89
CA TYR A 31 1.72 -9.32 -9.26
C TYR A 31 2.35 -8.87 -10.57
N GLY A 32 3.68 -8.87 -10.63
CA GLY A 32 4.41 -8.55 -11.84
C GLY A 32 5.84 -8.13 -11.58
N THR A 33 6.48 -7.62 -12.63
CA THR A 33 7.84 -7.09 -12.60
C THR A 33 7.84 -5.59 -12.36
N SER A 34 8.80 -5.12 -11.56
CA SER A 34 9.16 -3.70 -11.44
C SER A 34 10.29 -3.36 -12.39
N ARG A 35 10.29 -2.14 -12.94
CA ARG A 35 11.46 -1.59 -13.65
C ARG A 35 12.38 -0.90 -12.65
N VAL A 36 13.64 -1.34 -12.60
CA VAL A 36 14.66 -0.78 -11.71
C VAL A 36 15.75 -0.14 -12.56
N ARG A 37 16.20 1.03 -12.14
CA ARG A 37 17.36 1.70 -12.72
C ARG A 37 18.54 1.56 -11.78
N ASP A 38 19.63 0.97 -12.25
CA ASP A 38 20.85 0.84 -11.45
C ASP A 38 21.64 2.15 -11.36
N ALA A 39 22.72 2.15 -10.55
CA ALA A 39 23.60 3.31 -10.38
C ALA A 39 24.32 3.74 -11.68
N ARG A 40 24.37 2.88 -12.70
CA ARG A 40 24.96 3.16 -14.02
C ARG A 40 23.91 3.67 -15.01
N GLY A 41 22.65 3.76 -14.59
CA GLY A 41 21.53 4.22 -15.39
C GLY A 41 20.87 3.13 -16.24
N ALA A 42 21.33 1.88 -16.18
CA ALA A 42 20.73 0.78 -16.93
C ALA A 42 19.37 0.41 -16.31
N VAL A 43 18.37 0.23 -17.16
CA VAL A 43 17.01 -0.16 -16.74
C VAL A 43 16.81 -1.64 -17.02
N SER A 44 16.36 -2.39 -16.02
CA SER A 44 16.03 -3.80 -16.15
C SER A 44 14.73 -4.12 -15.41
N ASP A 45 14.07 -5.20 -15.83
CA ASP A 45 12.95 -5.75 -15.08
C ASP A 45 13.49 -6.61 -13.94
N ALA A 46 13.01 -6.33 -12.72
CA ALA A 46 13.24 -7.16 -11.56
C ALA A 46 12.44 -8.48 -11.66
N ARG A 47 12.75 -9.42 -10.76
CA ARG A 47 11.98 -10.66 -10.61
C ARG A 47 10.51 -10.34 -10.36
N ALA A 48 9.62 -11.11 -11.01
CA ALA A 48 8.18 -11.02 -10.75
C ALA A 48 7.88 -11.39 -9.29
N THR A 49 7.09 -10.55 -8.62
CA THR A 49 6.82 -10.67 -7.19
C THR A 49 5.37 -10.27 -6.88
N PRO A 50 4.73 -10.86 -5.86
CA PRO A 50 3.44 -10.41 -5.37
C PRO A 50 3.60 -9.25 -4.38
N LEU A 51 2.57 -8.41 -4.29
CA LEU A 51 2.38 -7.45 -3.21
C LEU A 51 0.90 -7.40 -2.84
N PHE A 52 0.60 -7.61 -1.56
CA PHE A 52 -0.71 -7.35 -0.97
C PHE A 52 -0.60 -6.15 -0.04
N CYS A 53 -1.28 -5.04 -0.37
CA CYS A 53 -1.22 -3.81 0.41
C CYS A 53 -2.45 -2.92 0.22
N ALA A 54 -2.65 -1.93 1.08
CA ALA A 54 -3.59 -0.85 0.82
C ALA A 54 -3.02 0.15 -0.19
N VAL A 55 -3.90 0.77 -0.98
CA VAL A 55 -3.50 1.77 -1.99
C VAL A 55 -4.02 3.17 -1.59
N PRO A 56 -3.27 4.26 -1.82
CA PRO A 56 -3.70 5.60 -1.39
C PRO A 56 -4.99 6.07 -2.07
N SER A 57 -5.19 5.68 -3.32
CA SER A 57 -6.42 5.97 -4.07
C SER A 57 -6.66 4.94 -5.16
N ARG A 58 -7.83 4.29 -5.12
CA ARG A 58 -8.24 3.34 -6.15
C ARG A 58 -8.33 3.97 -7.55
N ALA A 59 -8.59 5.28 -7.64
CA ALA A 59 -8.78 5.97 -8.92
C ALA A 59 -7.46 6.51 -9.50
N PHE A 60 -6.60 7.08 -8.65
CA PHE A 60 -5.41 7.81 -9.09
C PHE A 60 -4.11 7.06 -8.82
N PHE A 61 -4.06 6.27 -7.76
CA PHE A 61 -2.86 5.60 -7.26
C PHE A 61 -3.16 4.12 -6.91
N PRO A 62 -3.62 3.28 -7.86
CA PRO A 62 -4.01 1.90 -7.58
C PRO A 62 -2.79 0.96 -7.46
N ARG A 63 -1.82 1.34 -6.62
CA ARG A 63 -0.54 0.64 -6.45
C ARG A 63 0.08 0.90 -5.08
N GLY A 64 1.06 0.08 -4.71
CA GLY A 64 1.71 0.17 -3.40
C GLY A 64 2.66 1.37 -3.30
N PHE A 65 2.50 2.16 -2.24
CA PHE A 65 3.45 3.21 -1.85
C PHE A 65 3.95 2.93 -0.44
N LEU A 66 5.27 2.81 -0.29
CA LEU A 66 5.90 2.32 0.93
C LEU A 66 5.56 3.18 2.15
N TRP A 67 5.62 4.50 2.00
CA TRP A 67 5.44 5.42 3.12
C TRP A 67 3.96 5.61 3.47
N ASP A 68 3.06 5.69 2.47
CA ASP A 68 1.62 5.74 2.69
C ASP A 68 1.11 4.51 3.43
N ASP A 69 1.55 3.32 3.03
CA ASP A 69 1.03 2.08 3.61
C ASP A 69 1.46 1.90 5.07
N GLY A 70 2.59 2.48 5.48
CA GLY A 70 2.93 2.60 6.90
C GLY A 70 1.84 3.29 7.72
N PHE A 71 1.25 4.39 7.21
CA PHE A 71 0.14 5.07 7.88
C PHE A 71 -1.17 4.29 7.81
N HIS A 72 -1.44 3.61 6.68
CA HIS A 72 -2.60 2.72 6.57
C HIS A 72 -2.58 1.63 7.63
N GLN A 73 -1.43 0.97 7.82
CA GLN A 73 -1.29 -0.13 8.77
C GLN A 73 -1.42 0.31 10.23
N LEU A 74 -1.15 1.59 10.57
CA LEU A 74 -1.46 2.12 11.91
C LEU A 74 -2.96 2.06 12.24
N VAL A 75 -3.82 2.23 11.23
CA VAL A 75 -5.27 2.14 11.39
C VAL A 75 -5.73 0.69 11.30
N VAL A 76 -5.27 -0.05 10.29
CA VAL A 76 -5.64 -1.45 10.08
C VAL A 76 -5.27 -2.30 11.30
N ALA A 77 -4.07 -2.15 11.86
CA ALA A 77 -3.63 -2.93 13.02
C ALA A 77 -4.50 -2.74 14.28
N ARG A 78 -5.24 -1.62 14.39
CA ARG A 78 -6.20 -1.39 15.48
C ARG A 78 -7.52 -2.11 15.28
N PHE A 79 -7.82 -2.50 14.04
CA PHE A 79 -9.03 -3.22 13.66
C PHE A 79 -8.77 -4.72 13.47
N ASP A 80 -7.69 -5.06 12.75
CA ASP A 80 -7.27 -6.42 12.39
C ASP A 80 -5.73 -6.48 12.33
N ALA A 81 -5.11 -6.89 13.42
CA ALA A 81 -3.64 -6.99 13.53
C ALA A 81 -3.03 -8.09 12.65
N PRO A 82 -3.63 -9.30 12.52
CA PRO A 82 -3.19 -10.29 11.55
C PRO A 82 -3.14 -9.77 10.11
N LEU A 83 -4.19 -9.08 9.65
CA LEU A 83 -4.21 -8.50 8.30
C LEU A 83 -3.06 -7.49 8.09
N ALA A 84 -2.82 -6.62 9.08
CA ALA A 84 -1.72 -5.67 9.00
C ALA A 84 -0.35 -6.36 8.96
N ALA A 85 -0.18 -7.44 9.73
CA ALA A 85 1.06 -8.24 9.70
C ALA A 85 1.28 -8.88 8.33
N ASP A 86 0.24 -9.43 7.70
CA ASP A 86 0.33 -10.03 6.36
C ASP A 86 0.76 -9.01 5.29
N VAL A 87 0.24 -7.78 5.36
CA VAL A 87 0.66 -6.68 4.49
C VAL A 87 2.13 -6.32 4.70
N LEU A 88 2.56 -6.18 5.97
CA LEU A 88 3.95 -5.87 6.29
C LEU A 88 4.92 -6.98 5.85
N LEU A 89 4.52 -8.25 5.94
CA LEU A 89 5.31 -9.38 5.45
C LEU A 89 5.45 -9.37 3.93
N HIS A 90 4.40 -8.98 3.19
CA HIS A 90 4.50 -8.79 1.73
C HIS A 90 5.51 -7.70 1.38
N TRP A 91 5.50 -6.55 2.09
CA TRP A 91 6.51 -5.51 1.89
C TRP A 91 7.93 -5.95 2.25
N ALA A 92 8.09 -6.67 3.37
CA ALA A 92 9.39 -7.18 3.81
C ALA A 92 9.99 -8.16 2.80
N ALA A 93 9.17 -8.96 2.13
CA ALA A 93 9.61 -9.88 1.07
C ALA A 93 10.15 -9.18 -0.18
N LEU A 94 9.90 -7.87 -0.35
CA LEU A 94 10.40 -7.07 -1.48
C LEU A 94 11.76 -6.42 -1.20
N VAL A 95 12.27 -6.50 0.03
CA VAL A 95 13.56 -5.93 0.40
C VAL A 95 14.68 -6.69 -0.34
N GLN A 96 15.50 -5.95 -1.07
CA GLN A 96 16.64 -6.50 -1.79
C GLN A 96 17.80 -6.89 -0.84
N PRO A 97 18.78 -7.70 -1.29
CA PRO A 97 19.90 -8.12 -0.45
C PRO A 97 20.76 -6.98 0.12
N ASP A 98 20.74 -5.80 -0.52
CA ASP A 98 21.41 -4.59 -0.07
C ASP A 98 20.55 -3.71 0.87
N GLY A 99 19.34 -4.18 1.21
CA GLY A 99 18.38 -3.47 2.04
C GLY A 99 17.50 -2.47 1.27
N TRP A 100 17.65 -2.35 -0.06
CA TRP A 100 16.84 -1.43 -0.84
C TRP A 100 15.40 -1.94 -1.02
N LEU A 101 14.45 -1.02 -0.96
CA LEU A 101 13.04 -1.26 -1.25
C LEU A 101 12.50 -0.09 -2.07
N ALA A 102 11.83 -0.39 -3.19
CA ALA A 102 11.24 0.66 -4.01
C ALA A 102 10.13 1.39 -3.25
N ARG A 103 10.17 2.72 -3.26
CA ARG A 103 9.17 3.59 -2.62
C ARG A 103 7.77 3.43 -3.23
N GLU A 104 7.70 3.02 -4.49
CA GLU A 104 6.49 2.87 -5.28
C GLU A 104 6.59 1.55 -6.06
N GLN A 105 5.58 0.71 -5.95
CA GLN A 105 5.55 -0.65 -6.48
C GLN A 105 4.66 -0.70 -7.71
N ILE A 106 5.27 -0.57 -8.89
CA ILE A 106 4.59 -0.60 -10.19
C ILE A 106 4.75 -1.99 -10.80
N LEU A 107 3.93 -2.93 -10.34
CA LEU A 107 4.04 -4.35 -10.69
C LEU A 107 3.18 -4.68 -11.93
N GLY A 108 3.83 -5.00 -13.05
CA GLY A 108 3.13 -5.43 -14.26
C GLY A 108 2.51 -4.29 -15.10
N ASP A 109 1.93 -4.65 -16.24
CA ASP A 109 1.48 -3.68 -17.25
C ASP A 109 0.25 -2.88 -16.81
N GLU A 110 -0.64 -3.47 -16.02
CA GLU A 110 -1.82 -2.79 -15.49
C GLU A 110 -1.41 -1.60 -14.59
N ALA A 111 -0.45 -1.82 -13.68
CA ALA A 111 0.07 -0.77 -12.83
C ALA A 111 0.81 0.31 -13.66
N ARG A 112 1.61 -0.12 -14.65
CA ARG A 112 2.34 0.79 -15.55
C ARG A 112 1.42 1.70 -16.36
N ALA A 113 0.26 1.22 -16.81
CA ALA A 113 -0.70 2.00 -17.57
C ALA A 113 -1.28 3.21 -16.79
N ARG A 114 -1.09 3.25 -15.46
CA ARG A 114 -1.53 4.34 -14.58
C ARG A 114 -0.39 5.27 -14.15
N VAL A 115 0.78 5.15 -14.77
CA VAL A 115 1.94 6.00 -14.52
C VAL A 115 2.23 6.82 -15.78
N PRO A 116 2.24 8.16 -15.71
CA PRO A 116 2.68 8.99 -16.83
C PRO A 116 4.11 8.63 -17.24
N THR A 117 4.41 8.73 -18.53
CA THR A 117 5.79 8.77 -19.00
C THR A 117 6.43 10.07 -18.53
N GLU A 118 7.43 9.95 -17.67
CA GLU A 118 8.38 11.05 -17.35
C GLU A 118 9.36 11.30 -18.49
#